data_AF-A0A6J6LKB2-F1
#
_entry.id   AF-A0A6J6LKB2-F1
#
_cell.length_a   1.000
_cell.length_b   1.000
_cell.length_c   1.000
_cell.angle_alpha   90.00
_cell.angle_beta   90.00
_cell.angle_gamma   90.00
#
_symmetry.space_group_name_H-M   'P 1'
#
loop_
_entity.id
_entity.type
_entity.pdbx_description
1 polymer ?
#
loop_
_entity_poly.entity_id
_entity_poly.type
_entity_poly.pdbx_seq_one_letter_code
_entity_poly.pdbx_strand_id
1 'polypeptide(L)' 'MTSLVVSDNGVGVEDPEILRRGLAGVKERSANIGAAFTISSSTQGTRAELCIPAACKKS' A
#
# COMPACT_ATOMS: atom_id res chain seq x y z
N MET A 1 -11.63 -8.00 -7.94
CA MET A 1 -10.51 -7.16 -7.47
C MET A 1 -9.99 -7.81 -6.21
N THR A 2 -8.67 -7.95 -6.05
CA THR A 2 -8.07 -8.64 -4.89
C THR A 2 -7.24 -7.64 -4.10
N SER A 3 -7.47 -7.55 -2.79
CA SER A 3 -6.72 -6.66 -1.89
C SER A 3 -5.67 -7.46 -1.09
N LEU A 4 -4.42 -7.03 -1.12
CA LEU A 4 -3.41 -7.43 -0.15
C LEU A 4 -3.32 -6.33 0.92
N VAL A 5 -3.46 -6.72 2.18
CA VAL A 5 -3.47 -5.80 3.31
C VAL A 5 -2.39 -6.23 4.30
N VAL A 6 -1.59 -5.27 4.74
CA VAL A 6 -0.68 -5.41 5.87
C VAL A 6 -1.07 -4.36 6.91
N SER A 7 -1.27 -4.78 8.16
CA SER A 7 -1.63 -3.88 9.24
C SER A 7 -0.96 -4.26 10.54
N ASP A 8 -0.57 -3.24 11.30
CA ASP A 8 -0.08 -3.35 12.68
C ASP A 8 -0.82 -2.37 13.59
N ASN A 9 -0.69 -2.59 14.90
CA ASN A 9 -1.23 -1.75 15.97
C ASN A 9 -0.11 -1.03 16.76
N GLY A 10 1.03 -0.78 16.12
CA GLY A 10 2.15 -0.06 16.71
C GLY A 10 1.90 1.44 16.85
N VAL A 11 2.97 2.21 17.08
CA VAL A 11 2.88 3.66 17.31
C VAL A 11 2.59 4.49 16.04
N GLY A 12 2.61 3.86 14.87
CA GLY A 12 2.45 4.53 13.58
C GLY A 12 3.68 5.30 13.11
N VAL A 13 3.49 6.09 12.06
CA VAL A 13 4.48 6.93 11.41
C VAL A 13 3.91 8.33 11.27
N GLU A 14 4.45 9.27 12.04
CA GLU A 14 3.95 10.65 12.08
C GLU A 14 4.47 11.51 10.92
N ASP A 15 5.68 11.25 10.43
CA ASP A 15 6.27 12.01 9.32
C ASP A 15 5.88 11.40 7.95
N PRO A 16 5.03 12.08 7.16
CA PRO A 16 4.62 11.59 5.85
C PRO A 16 5.79 11.51 4.84
N GLU A 17 6.88 12.25 5.02
CA GLU A 17 8.05 12.16 4.14
C GLU A 17 8.80 10.83 4.31
N ILE A 18 8.81 10.25 5.52
CA ILE A 18 9.36 8.91 5.76
C ILE A 18 8.59 7.88 4.93
N LEU A 19 7.25 7.95 4.96
CA LEU A 19 6.40 7.06 4.15
C LEU A 19 6.61 7.31 2.65
N ARG A 20 6.73 8.57 2.24
CA ARG A 20 6.93 8.92 0.82
C ARG A 20 8.24 8.35 0.28
N ARG A 21 9.35 8.55 0.98
CA ARG A 21 10.69 8.11 0.55
C ARG A 21 10.89 6.60 0.74
N GLY A 22 10.52 6.07 1.90
CA GLY A 22 10.69 4.65 2.24
C GLY A 22 9.86 3.70 1.37
N LEU A 23 8.70 4.16 0.87
CA LEU A 23 7.79 3.35 0.05
C LEU A 23 7.80 3.73 -1.44
N ALA A 24 8.74 4.57 -1.90
CA ALA A 24 8.81 5.00 -3.29
C ALA A 24 8.84 3.81 -4.26
N GLY A 25 9.66 2.79 -3.98
CA GLY A 25 9.73 1.58 -4.80
C GLY A 25 8.47 0.71 -4.76
N VAL A 26 7.71 0.74 -3.66
CA VAL A 26 6.41 0.03 -3.59
C VAL A 26 5.38 0.73 -4.47
N LYS A 27 5.33 2.06 -4.41
CA LYS A 27 4.45 2.87 -5.27
C LYS A 27 4.75 2.64 -6.75
N GLU A 28 6.02 2.70 -7.14
CA GLU A 28 6.45 2.42 -8.51
C GLU A 28 6.04 1.02 -8.98
N ARG A 29 6.33 -0.02 -8.18
CA ARG A 29 5.95 -1.40 -8.53
C ARG A 29 4.45 -1.60 -8.61
N SER A 30 3.68 -0.98 -7.71
CA SER A 30 2.21 -1.05 -7.74
C SER A 30 1.64 -0.45 -9.03
N ALA A 31 2.16 0.71 -9.46
CA ALA A 31 1.74 1.34 -10.71
C ALA A 31 2.07 0.46 -11.94
N ASN A 32 3.26 -0.16 -11.96
CA ASN A 32 3.69 -1.03 -13.06
C ASN A 32 2.80 -2.27 -13.26
N ILE A 33 2.12 -2.73 -12.21
CA ILE A 33 1.17 -3.85 -12.29
C ILE A 33 -0.30 -3.39 -12.38
N GLY A 34 -0.54 -2.08 -12.56
CA GLY A 34 -1.88 -1.50 -12.59
C GLY A 34 -2.63 -1.58 -11.26
N ALA A 35 -1.91 -1.75 -10.15
CA ALA A 35 -2.49 -1.79 -8.82
C ALA A 35 -2.51 -0.39 -8.18
N ALA A 36 -3.45 -0.18 -7.26
CA ALA A 36 -3.49 1.01 -6.42
C ALA A 36 -2.90 0.70 -5.04
N PHE A 37 -1.95 1.52 -4.59
CA PHE A 37 -1.35 1.41 -3.25
C PHE A 37 -1.76 2.60 -2.38
N THR A 38 -2.32 2.31 -1.20
CA THR A 38 -2.67 3.30 -0.19
C THR A 38 -2.02 2.93 1.15
N ILE A 39 -1.75 3.95 1.96
CA ILE A 39 -1.26 3.77 3.32
C ILE A 39 -1.88 4.83 4.22
N SER A 40 -2.39 4.40 5.37
CA SER A 40 -2.82 5.26 6.46
C SER A 40 -2.06 4.86 7.72
N SER A 41 -1.58 5.87 8.46
CA SER A 41 -0.84 5.66 9.69
C SER A 41 -1.31 6.66 10.74
N SER A 42 -1.38 6.21 11.98
CA SER A 42 -1.82 6.98 13.14
C SER A 42 -1.19 6.43 14.42
N THR A 43 -1.44 7.07 15.56
CA THR A 43 -1.01 6.56 16.87
C THR A 43 -1.65 5.22 17.26
N GLN A 44 -2.63 4.73 16.50
CA GLN A 44 -3.26 3.41 16.67
C GLN A 44 -2.67 2.34 15.74
N GLY A 45 -1.64 2.67 14.97
CA GLY A 45 -0.96 1.75 14.06
C GLY A 45 -0.99 2.18 12.60
N THR A 46 -0.52 1.28 11.74
CA THR A 46 -0.41 1.51 10.29
C THR A 46 -1.19 0.46 9.51
N ARG A 47 -1.85 0.90 8.44
CA ARG A 47 -2.52 0.05 7.47
C ARG A 47 -2.04 0.41 6.07
N ALA A 48 -1.45 -0.56 5.39
CA ALA A 48 -1.08 -0.47 3.98
C ALA A 48 -1.94 -1.43 3.15
N GLU A 49 -2.48 -0.95 2.04
CA GLU A 49 -3.37 -1.72 1.18
C GLU A 49 -2.92 -1.61 -0.28
N LEU A 50 -2.85 -2.77 -0.94
CA LEU A 50 -2.54 -2.90 -2.36
C LEU A 50 -3.74 -3.57 -3.06
N CYS A 51 -4.45 -2.80 -3.87
CA CYS A 51 -5.59 -3.25 -4.66
C CYS A 51 -5.12 -3.69 -6.04
N ILE A 52 -5.09 -5.00 -6.27
CA ILE A 52 -4.62 -5.62 -7.52
C ILE A 52 -5.84 -5.93 -8.40
N PRO A 53 -5.84 -5.51 -9.68
CA PRO A 53 -6.85 -5.91 -10.64
C PRO A 53 -6.92 -7.44 -10.72
N ALA A 54 -8.12 -8.00 -10.76
CA ALA A 54 -8.24 -9.43 -11.01
C ALA A 54 -7.65 -9.74 -12.39
N ALA A 55 -6.89 -10.82 -12.51
CA ALA A 55 -6.43 -11.28 -13.81
C ALA A 55 -7.64 -11.53 -14.70
N CYS A 56 -7.79 -10.75 -15.77
CA CYS A 56 -8.71 -11.10 -16.84
C CYS A 56 -8.09 -12.30 -17.55
N LYS A 57 -8.69 -13.50 -17.41
CA LYS A 57 -8.43 -14.57 -18.37
C LYS A 57 -8.71 -13.98 -19.75
N LYS A 58 -7.70 -13.96 -20.63
CA LYS A 58 -7.96 -13.76 -22.06
C LYS A 58 -8.80 -14.95 -22.50
N SER A 59 -10.09 -14.72 -22.76
CA SER A 59 -10.94 -15.67 -23.47
C SER A 59 -10.43 -15.87 -24.89
#